data_AF-A0A9N9QLV1-F1
#
_entry.id   AF-A0A9N9QLV1-F1
#
_cell.length_a   1.000
_cell.length_b   1.000
_cell.length_c   1.000
_cell.angle_alpha   90.00
_cell.angle_beta   90.00
_cell.angle_gamma   90.00
#
_symmetry.space_group_name_H-M   'P 1'
#
loop_
_entity.id
_entity.type
_entity.pdbx_description
1 polymer ?
#
loop_
_entity_poly.entity_id
_entity_poly.type
_entity_poly.pdbx_seq_one_letter_code
_entity_poly.pdbx_strand_id
1 'polypeptide(L)'
;MSLLKKGLCGALRNLKCIRKYSNNLYEPDYLEGMKSKIPLYDTLNIQLRGYDYPVLESYQKYLHNLIKNMDINVEDCWAVPPQHLHISTYKPQSELIDSQYKLKLYDRTVQITDISSIQLPILYRVLEATIPVGVTVQVVPHEEYHEENRYVPDSELNKLKGELEEMGGPAKKKS
;
A
#
# COMPACT_ATOMS: atom_id res chain seq x y z
N MET A 1 -71.71 44.13 -9.88
CA MET A 1 -71.65 45.19 -8.85
C MET A 1 -70.64 44.77 -7.81
N SER A 2 -69.46 45.41 -7.81
CA SER A 2 -68.88 46.16 -6.66
C SER A 2 -68.12 45.25 -5.70
N LEU A 3 -66.85 45.44 -5.35
CA LEU A 3 -65.94 46.58 -5.44
C LEU A 3 -64.49 46.06 -5.30
N LEU A 4 -63.57 46.71 -6.02
CA LEU A 4 -62.13 46.66 -5.75
C LEU A 4 -61.80 47.15 -4.33
N LYS A 5 -60.81 46.54 -3.69
CA LYS A 5 -59.78 47.30 -2.97
C LYS A 5 -58.45 46.53 -2.88
N LYS A 6 -57.42 47.17 -3.43
CA LYS A 6 -56.01 46.78 -3.39
C LYS A 6 -55.47 46.86 -1.97
N GLY A 7 -54.53 45.98 -1.64
CA GLY A 7 -53.65 46.10 -0.49
C GLY A 7 -52.29 45.45 -0.81
N LEU A 8 -51.32 46.28 -1.19
CA LEU A 8 -49.89 45.96 -1.13
C LEU A 8 -49.43 46.03 0.33
N CYS A 9 -48.62 45.06 0.75
CA CYS A 9 -47.59 45.04 1.81
C CYS A 9 -47.59 43.61 2.38
N GLY A 10 -46.52 42.83 2.34
CA GLY A 10 -45.15 43.21 2.61
C GLY A 10 -44.75 42.48 3.89
N ALA A 11 -44.04 41.35 3.75
CA ALA A 11 -43.19 40.78 4.79
C ALA A 11 -42.37 39.65 4.16
N LEU A 12 -41.17 40.04 3.70
CA LEU A 12 -40.10 39.13 3.32
C LEU A 12 -39.85 38.18 4.50
N ARG A 13 -40.25 36.92 4.33
CA ARG A 13 -39.93 35.87 5.29
C ARG A 13 -38.43 35.63 5.22
N ASN A 14 -37.77 36.02 6.30
CA ASN A 14 -36.37 35.78 6.65
C ASN A 14 -35.82 34.48 6.03
N LEU A 15 -35.19 34.61 4.87
CA LEU A 15 -34.09 33.73 4.50
C LEU A 15 -32.96 34.09 5.44
N LYS A 16 -32.90 33.40 6.59
CA LYS A 16 -31.63 33.30 7.33
C LYS A 16 -30.66 32.64 6.35
N CYS A 17 -29.88 33.47 5.65
CA CYS A 17 -28.63 33.05 5.07
C CYS A 17 -27.80 32.52 6.22
N ILE A 18 -27.87 31.21 6.45
CA ILE A 18 -26.85 30.48 7.17
C ILE A 18 -25.61 30.72 6.34
N ARG A 19 -24.81 31.74 6.72
CA ARG A 19 -23.44 31.86 6.26
C ARG A 19 -22.81 30.54 6.66
N LYS A 20 -22.67 29.65 5.70
CA LYS A 20 -21.72 28.55 5.81
C LYS A 20 -20.38 29.26 5.92
N TYR A 21 -19.94 29.53 7.14
CA TYR A 21 -18.53 29.64 7.40
C TYR A 21 -18.00 28.27 7.00
N SER A 22 -17.49 28.17 5.77
CA SER A 22 -16.64 27.04 5.42
C SER A 22 -15.54 27.03 6.48
N ASN A 23 -15.11 25.84 6.87
CA ASN A 23 -14.11 25.64 7.92
C ASN A 23 -12.70 26.17 7.52
N ASN A 24 -12.61 27.13 6.59
CA ASN A 24 -11.40 27.59 5.89
C ASN A 24 -10.86 28.90 6.46
N LEU A 25 -11.07 29.19 7.75
CA LEU A 25 -10.63 30.46 8.34
C LEU A 25 -9.10 30.67 8.28
N TYR A 26 -8.34 29.59 8.05
CA TYR A 26 -6.89 29.57 8.03
C TYR A 26 -6.26 29.00 6.74
N GLU A 27 -7.04 28.32 5.88
CA GLU A 27 -6.51 27.63 4.70
C GLU A 27 -6.94 28.40 3.43
N PRO A 28 -6.00 28.99 2.66
CA PRO A 28 -6.34 29.75 1.46
C PRO A 28 -7.02 28.90 0.37
N ASP A 29 -7.99 29.49 -0.35
CA ASP A 29 -8.82 28.83 -1.37
C ASP A 29 -8.02 28.10 -2.49
N TYR A 30 -6.76 28.49 -2.74
CA TYR A 30 -5.92 27.83 -3.74
C TYR A 30 -5.47 26.42 -3.32
N LEU A 31 -5.38 26.14 -2.01
CA LEU A 31 -5.02 24.80 -1.52
C LEU A 31 -6.14 23.80 -1.77
N GLU A 32 -7.40 24.24 -1.72
CA GLU A 32 -8.54 23.40 -2.09
C GLU A 32 -8.61 23.16 -3.59
N GLY A 33 -8.27 24.16 -4.40
CA GLY A 33 -8.18 24.02 -5.86
C GLY A 33 -7.05 23.10 -6.33
N MET A 34 -6.00 22.93 -5.53
CA MET A 34 -4.89 22.00 -5.80
C MET A 34 -5.18 20.57 -5.35
N LYS A 35 -6.14 20.34 -4.44
CA LYS A 35 -6.55 18.99 -4.07
C LYS A 35 -7.20 18.32 -5.28
N SER A 36 -6.74 17.10 -5.61
CA SER A 36 -7.32 16.34 -6.71
C SER A 36 -8.80 16.09 -6.44
N LYS A 37 -9.63 16.26 -7.47
CA LYS A 37 -11.08 16.01 -7.38
C LYS A 37 -11.39 14.55 -7.01
N ILE A 38 -10.48 13.65 -7.35
CA ILE A 38 -10.55 12.21 -7.06
C ILE A 38 -9.47 11.92 -6.00
N PRO A 39 -9.80 11.21 -4.91
CA PRO A 39 -8.80 10.81 -3.94
C PRO A 39 -7.76 9.89 -4.58
N LEU A 40 -6.51 10.13 -4.24
CA LEU A 40 -5.36 9.33 -4.63
C LEU A 40 -4.93 8.51 -3.42
N TYR A 41 -4.61 7.25 -3.64
CA TYR A 41 -3.93 6.44 -2.64
C TYR A 41 -2.44 6.78 -2.63
N ASP A 42 -1.84 6.58 -1.46
CA ASP A 42 -0.39 6.64 -1.28
C ASP A 42 0.30 5.46 -2.00
N THR A 43 1.62 5.38 -1.86
CA THR A 43 2.46 4.27 -2.29
C THR A 43 1.91 2.90 -1.87
N LEU A 44 1.67 2.04 -2.86
CA LEU A 44 1.24 0.66 -2.67
C LEU A 44 2.28 -0.30 -3.25
N ASN A 45 2.50 -1.40 -2.53
CA ASN A 45 3.35 -2.50 -2.95
C ASN A 45 2.48 -3.69 -3.37
N ILE A 46 2.67 -4.17 -4.59
CA ILE A 46 2.13 -5.45 -5.07
C ILE A 46 3.22 -6.49 -4.89
N GLN A 47 3.03 -7.37 -3.92
CA GLN A 47 3.94 -8.49 -3.61
C GLN A 47 3.48 -9.76 -4.32
N LEU A 48 4.43 -10.41 -4.97
CA LEU A 48 4.24 -11.64 -5.74
C LEU A 48 5.12 -12.71 -5.11
N ARG A 49 4.52 -13.78 -4.61
CA ARG A 49 5.24 -14.90 -4.00
C ARG A 49 5.00 -16.18 -4.80
N GLY A 50 6.07 -16.93 -5.02
CA GLY A 50 5.97 -18.20 -5.74
C GLY A 50 7.16 -19.12 -5.45
N TYR A 51 6.95 -20.42 -5.65
CA TYR A 51 8.02 -21.41 -5.55
C TYR A 51 8.83 -21.55 -6.85
N ASP A 52 8.19 -21.25 -7.98
CA ASP A 52 8.83 -21.34 -9.30
C ASP A 52 9.27 -19.96 -9.81
N TYR A 53 10.57 -19.80 -9.98
CA TYR A 53 11.21 -18.54 -10.31
C TYR A 53 10.84 -18.00 -11.72
N PRO A 54 10.89 -18.80 -12.80
CA PRO A 54 10.60 -18.31 -14.15
C PRO A 54 9.16 -17.80 -14.30
N VAL A 55 8.20 -18.50 -13.68
CA VAL A 55 6.79 -18.08 -13.67
C VAL A 55 6.66 -16.73 -12.97
N LEU A 56 7.27 -16.58 -11.80
CA LEU A 56 7.22 -15.35 -11.02
C LEU A 56 7.83 -14.15 -11.76
N GLU A 57 9.00 -14.34 -12.38
CA GLU A 57 9.67 -13.30 -13.18
C GLU A 57 8.85 -12.90 -14.41
N SER A 58 8.30 -13.89 -15.11
CA SER A 58 7.46 -13.63 -16.30
C SER A 58 6.20 -12.85 -15.92
N TYR A 59 5.60 -13.18 -14.77
CA TYR A 59 4.40 -12.51 -14.28
C TYR A 59 4.69 -11.09 -13.78
N GLN A 60 5.81 -10.87 -13.09
CA GLN A 60 6.26 -9.53 -12.71
C GLN A 60 6.39 -8.63 -13.95
N LYS A 61 7.05 -9.12 -15.00
CA LYS A 61 7.19 -8.38 -16.27
C LYS A 61 5.84 -8.08 -16.92
N TYR A 62 4.93 -9.06 -16.92
CA TYR A 62 3.57 -8.87 -17.43
C TYR A 62 2.83 -7.79 -16.65
N LEU A 63 2.87 -7.83 -15.31
CA LEU A 63 2.22 -6.85 -14.44
C LEU A 63 2.77 -5.44 -14.63
N HIS A 64 4.10 -5.29 -14.68
CA HIS A 64 4.71 -3.99 -14.94
C HIS A 64 4.20 -3.38 -16.25
N ASN A 65 4.14 -4.17 -17.32
CA ASN A 65 3.62 -3.70 -18.61
C ASN A 65 2.11 -3.39 -18.56
N LEU A 66 1.34 -4.22 -17.84
CA LEU A 66 -0.10 -4.02 -17.67
C LEU A 66 -0.41 -2.71 -16.94
N ILE A 67 0.29 -2.45 -15.84
CA ILE A 67 0.12 -1.23 -15.04
C ILE A 67 0.51 0.00 -15.87
N LYS A 68 1.62 -0.07 -16.59
CA LYS A 68 2.04 0.98 -17.52
C LYS A 68 1.00 1.26 -18.62
N ASN A 69 0.37 0.21 -19.15
CA ASN A 69 -0.69 0.34 -20.15
C ASN A 69 -2.01 0.89 -19.59
N MET A 70 -2.21 0.83 -18.26
CA MET A 70 -3.34 1.44 -17.56
C MET A 70 -3.09 2.90 -17.17
N ASP A 71 -1.98 3.48 -17.62
CA ASP A 71 -1.51 4.84 -17.29
C ASP A 71 -1.38 5.07 -15.77
N ILE A 72 -0.94 4.04 -15.05
CA ILE A 72 -0.64 4.10 -13.62
C ILE A 72 0.88 4.23 -13.44
N ASN A 73 1.31 5.08 -12.51
CA ASN A 73 2.74 5.31 -12.27
C ASN A 73 3.39 4.14 -11.50
N VAL A 74 4.54 3.68 -11.99
CA VAL A 74 5.32 2.61 -11.35
C VAL A 74 6.64 3.22 -10.90
N GLU A 75 6.89 3.25 -9.59
CA GLU A 75 8.11 3.83 -9.02
C GLU A 75 9.29 2.89 -9.17
N ASP A 76 9.18 1.69 -8.60
CA ASP A 76 10.26 0.72 -8.55
C ASP A 76 9.73 -0.72 -8.61
N CYS A 77 10.62 -1.64 -8.99
CA CYS A 77 10.39 -3.07 -9.03
C CYS A 77 11.63 -3.78 -8.51
N TRP A 78 11.50 -4.53 -7.42
CA TRP A 78 12.64 -5.23 -6.82
C TRP A 78 12.33 -6.67 -6.46
N ALA A 79 13.40 -7.41 -6.23
CA ALA A 79 13.37 -8.77 -5.74
C ALA A 79 13.82 -8.80 -4.28
N VAL A 80 13.15 -9.63 -3.48
CA VAL A 80 13.58 -9.92 -2.10
C VAL A 80 14.39 -11.22 -2.10
N PRO A 81 15.43 -11.34 -1.27
CA PRO A 81 16.17 -12.59 -1.12
C PRO A 81 15.25 -13.79 -0.83
N PRO A 82 15.47 -14.95 -1.48
CA PRO A 82 14.57 -16.08 -1.35
C PRO A 82 14.64 -16.70 0.05
N GLN A 83 13.48 -17.11 0.57
CA GLN A 83 13.40 -17.84 1.83
C GLN A 83 13.61 -19.34 1.59
N HIS A 84 14.54 -19.93 2.34
CA HIS A 84 14.83 -21.36 2.29
C HIS A 84 13.98 -22.11 3.32
N LEU A 85 13.08 -22.96 2.85
CA LEU A 85 12.21 -23.78 3.68
C LEU A 85 12.71 -25.23 3.71
N HIS A 86 12.98 -25.72 4.90
CA HIS A 86 13.35 -27.11 5.15
C HIS A 86 12.14 -27.87 5.70
N ILE A 87 11.53 -28.72 4.88
CA ILE A 87 10.34 -29.49 5.24
C ILE A 87 10.75 -30.94 5.44
N SER A 88 10.54 -31.48 6.63
CA SER A 88 10.77 -32.89 6.94
C SER A 88 9.45 -33.60 7.17
N THR A 89 9.23 -34.72 6.47
CA THR A 89 8.13 -35.62 6.75
C THR A 89 8.57 -36.72 7.71
N TYR A 90 7.65 -37.18 8.53
CA TYR A 90 7.89 -38.25 9.49
C TYR A 90 7.13 -39.50 9.08
N LYS A 91 7.68 -40.67 9.43
CA LYS A 91 6.98 -41.94 9.24
C LYS A 91 5.72 -41.98 10.11
N PRO A 92 4.64 -42.61 9.63
CA PRO A 92 3.38 -42.68 10.38
C PRO A 92 3.64 -43.29 11.77
N GLN A 93 3.12 -42.63 12.80
CA GLN A 93 3.26 -43.05 14.21
C GLN A 93 4.71 -43.14 14.72
N SER A 94 5.65 -42.39 14.16
CA SER A 94 7.02 -42.33 14.69
C SER A 94 7.66 -40.96 14.46
N GLU A 95 8.70 -40.65 15.24
CA GLU A 95 9.50 -39.42 15.11
C GLU A 95 10.66 -39.57 14.12
N LEU A 96 10.77 -40.71 13.46
CA LEU A 96 11.82 -40.95 12.48
C LEU A 96 11.50 -40.18 11.19
N ILE A 97 12.46 -39.37 10.76
CA ILE A 97 12.40 -38.62 9.51
C ILE A 97 12.33 -39.61 8.35
N ASP A 98 11.34 -39.44 7.49
CA ASP A 98 11.12 -40.25 6.30
C ASP A 98 11.76 -39.60 5.07
N SER A 99 11.43 -38.33 4.83
CA SER A 99 11.96 -37.57 3.71
C SER A 99 12.19 -36.11 4.06
N GLN A 100 13.12 -35.46 3.35
CA GLN A 100 13.45 -34.05 3.53
C GLN A 100 13.36 -33.33 2.19
N TYR A 101 12.64 -32.22 2.17
CA TYR A 101 12.47 -31.35 1.02
C TYR A 101 13.06 -29.97 1.33
N LYS A 102 13.71 -29.39 0.32
CA LYS A 102 14.24 -28.04 0.36
C LYS A 102 13.46 -27.21 -0.64
N LEU A 103 12.53 -26.39 -0.16
CA LEU A 103 11.78 -25.47 -1.01
C LEU A 103 12.39 -24.07 -0.91
N LYS A 104 12.35 -23.33 -2.03
CA LYS A 104 12.74 -21.92 -2.07
C LYS A 104 11.48 -21.13 -2.38
N LEU A 105 11.19 -20.13 -1.55
CA LEU A 105 10.12 -19.18 -1.79
C LEU A 105 10.76 -17.90 -2.34
N TYR A 106 10.38 -17.52 -3.54
CA TYR A 106 10.80 -16.29 -4.19
C TYR A 106 9.73 -15.22 -4.00
N ASP A 107 10.15 -13.97 -3.81
CA ASP A 107 9.26 -12.83 -3.62
C ASP A 107 9.73 -11.67 -4.51
N ARG A 108 8.77 -11.06 -5.23
CA ARG A 108 8.94 -9.93 -6.14
C ARG A 108 7.92 -8.86 -5.83
N THR A 109 8.38 -7.61 -5.77
CA THR A 109 7.51 -6.48 -5.45
C THR A 109 7.50 -5.48 -6.60
N VAL A 110 6.32 -4.99 -6.93
CA VAL A 110 6.09 -3.87 -7.84
C VAL A 110 5.45 -2.74 -7.04
N GLN A 111 6.10 -1.58 -7.00
CA GLN A 111 5.63 -0.42 -6.26
C GLN A 111 4.96 0.58 -7.20
N ILE A 112 3.79 1.04 -6.78
CA ILE A 112 2.90 1.93 -7.51
C ILE A 112 2.67 3.18 -6.69
N THR A 113 2.60 4.33 -7.34
CA THR A 113 2.27 5.65 -6.76
C THR A 113 1.06 6.27 -7.42
N ASP A 114 0.46 7.23 -6.71
CA ASP A 114 -0.56 8.15 -7.22
C ASP A 114 -1.76 7.45 -7.89
N ILE A 115 -2.14 6.28 -7.36
CA ILE A 115 -3.25 5.52 -7.94
C ILE A 115 -4.59 6.10 -7.51
N SER A 116 -5.44 6.39 -8.48
CA SER A 116 -6.78 6.92 -8.20
C SER A 116 -7.69 5.86 -7.57
N SER A 117 -8.64 6.30 -6.73
CA SER A 117 -9.59 5.37 -6.12
C SER A 117 -10.53 4.65 -7.10
N ILE A 118 -10.57 5.09 -8.35
CA ILE A 118 -11.34 4.44 -9.42
C ILE A 118 -10.50 3.36 -10.11
N GLN A 119 -9.20 3.59 -10.32
CA GLN A 119 -8.31 2.65 -11.00
C GLN A 119 -7.93 1.45 -10.13
N LEU A 120 -7.73 1.64 -8.82
CA LEU A 120 -7.34 0.56 -7.91
C LEU A 120 -8.28 -0.67 -7.94
N PRO A 121 -9.61 -0.54 -7.83
CA PRO A 121 -10.50 -1.69 -7.89
C PRO A 121 -10.50 -2.37 -9.27
N ILE A 122 -10.30 -1.62 -10.36
CA ILE A 122 -10.16 -2.19 -11.71
C ILE A 122 -8.89 -3.02 -11.79
N LEU A 123 -7.77 -2.49 -11.29
CA LEU A 123 -6.50 -3.20 -11.22
C LEU A 123 -6.64 -4.49 -10.40
N TYR A 124 -7.33 -4.44 -9.26
CA TYR A 124 -7.55 -5.62 -8.41
C TYR A 124 -8.30 -6.73 -9.15
N ARG A 125 -9.34 -6.38 -9.91
CA ARG A 125 -10.10 -7.35 -10.72
C ARG A 125 -9.26 -7.96 -11.84
N VAL A 126 -8.39 -7.17 -12.45
CA VAL A 126 -7.48 -7.65 -13.48
C VAL A 126 -6.44 -8.60 -12.86
N LEU A 127 -5.86 -8.23 -11.71
CA LEU A 127 -4.94 -9.09 -10.97
C LEU A 127 -5.58 -10.45 -10.66
N GLU A 128 -6.76 -10.47 -10.05
CA GLU A 128 -7.49 -11.71 -9.74
C GLU A 128 -7.68 -12.61 -10.98
N ALA A 129 -7.95 -12.01 -12.15
CA ALA A 129 -8.17 -12.75 -13.39
C ALA A 129 -6.88 -13.25 -14.05
N THR A 130 -5.73 -12.62 -13.77
CA THR A 130 -4.45 -12.93 -14.46
C THR A 130 -3.47 -13.74 -13.64
N ILE A 131 -3.76 -14.02 -12.36
CA ILE A 131 -2.87 -14.77 -11.47
C ILE A 131 -2.54 -16.15 -12.06
N PRO A 132 -1.26 -16.48 -12.28
CA PRO A 132 -0.85 -17.81 -12.71
C PRO A 132 -0.88 -18.79 -11.54
N VAL A 133 -0.95 -20.08 -11.86
CA VAL A 133 -1.00 -21.16 -10.87
C VAL A 133 0.28 -21.15 -10.01
N GLY A 134 0.10 -21.28 -8.69
CA GLY A 134 1.23 -21.36 -7.75
C GLY A 134 1.89 -20.02 -7.42
N VAL A 135 1.31 -18.91 -7.87
CA VAL A 135 1.72 -17.55 -7.46
C VAL A 135 0.65 -16.95 -6.56
N THR A 136 1.08 -16.38 -5.44
CA THR A 136 0.25 -15.64 -4.50
C THR A 136 0.52 -14.15 -4.65
N VAL A 137 -0.53 -13.35 -4.79
CA VAL A 137 -0.43 -11.89 -4.94
C VAL A 137 -1.03 -11.22 -3.71
N GLN A 138 -0.34 -10.21 -3.18
CA GLN A 138 -0.79 -9.40 -2.05
C GLN A 138 -0.57 -7.92 -2.37
N VAL A 139 -1.53 -7.07 -2.04
CA VAL A 139 -1.42 -5.62 -2.18
C VAL A 139 -1.38 -5.03 -0.78
N VAL A 140 -0.29 -4.36 -0.44
CA VAL A 140 0.01 -3.85 0.92
C VAL A 140 0.45 -2.38 0.79
N PRO A 141 0.06 -1.48 1.72
CA PRO A 141 0.64 -0.14 1.77
C PRO A 141 2.16 -0.22 1.94
N HIS A 142 2.89 0.73 1.33
CA HIS A 142 4.33 0.80 1.53
C HIS A 142 4.64 1.33 2.93
N GLU A 143 5.55 0.65 3.63
CA GLU A 143 6.00 0.97 4.98
C GLU A 143 7.54 0.84 5.01
N GLU A 144 8.19 1.55 5.94
CA GLU A 144 9.66 1.61 6.06
C GLU A 144 10.31 0.22 6.21
N TYR A 145 9.63 -0.73 6.86
CA TYR A 145 10.14 -2.10 7.03
C TYR A 145 10.38 -2.81 5.68
N HIS A 146 9.62 -2.47 4.64
CA HIS A 146 9.80 -3.05 3.31
C HIS A 146 11.10 -2.59 2.68
N GLU A 147 11.47 -1.33 2.93
CA GLU A 147 12.72 -0.75 2.48
C GLU A 147 13.90 -1.29 3.28
N GLU A 148 13.79 -1.38 4.61
CA GLU A 148 14.83 -1.99 5.45
C GLU A 148 15.15 -3.43 5.03
N ASN A 149 14.14 -4.25 4.75
CA ASN A 149 14.30 -5.64 4.35
C ASN A 149 14.96 -5.81 2.96
N ARG A 150 15.03 -4.74 2.15
CA ARG A 150 15.77 -4.74 0.88
C ARG A 150 17.29 -4.77 1.11
N TYR A 151 17.75 -4.16 2.20
CA TYR A 151 19.17 -3.97 2.46
C TYR A 151 19.73 -5.10 3.34
N VAL A 152 21.01 -5.43 3.11
CA VAL A 152 21.71 -6.39 3.96
C VAL A 152 22.02 -5.70 5.30
N PRO A 153 21.68 -6.31 6.45
CA PRO A 153 21.95 -5.71 7.75
C PRO A 153 23.46 -5.59 7.99
N ASP A 154 23.87 -4.42 8.49
CA ASP A 154 25.28 -4.16 8.82
C ASP A 154 25.67 -4.87 10.12
N SER A 155 26.46 -5.94 9.97
CA SER A 155 26.89 -6.76 11.10
C SER A 155 27.86 -6.03 12.05
N GLU A 156 28.63 -5.06 11.57
CA GLU A 156 29.58 -4.30 12.39
C GLU A 156 28.85 -3.26 13.21
N LEU A 157 27.91 -2.53 12.59
CA LEU A 157 27.04 -1.58 13.28
C LEU A 157 26.26 -2.28 14.40
N ASN A 158 25.73 -3.48 14.13
CA ASN A 158 25.01 -4.25 15.13
C ASN A 158 25.90 -4.72 16.30
N LYS A 159 27.16 -5.08 16.05
CA LYS A 159 28.12 -5.41 17.11
C LYS A 159 28.44 -4.19 17.98
N LEU A 160 28.73 -3.05 17.35
CA LEU A 160 29.02 -1.80 18.05
C LEU A 160 27.83 -1.33 18.92
N LYS A 161 26.60 -1.49 18.42
CA LYS A 161 25.39 -1.25 19.22
C LYS A 161 25.32 -2.17 20.44
N GLY A 162 25.62 -3.47 20.27
CA GLY A 162 25.66 -4.43 21.38
C GLY A 162 26.73 -4.09 22.42
N GLU A 163 27.94 -3.73 21.99
CA GLU A 163 29.02 -3.29 22.88
C GLU A 163 28.66 -2.01 23.64
N LEU A 164 27.99 -1.05 22.99
CA LEU A 164 27.51 0.17 23.65
C LEU A 164 26.43 -0.10 24.69
N GLU A 165 25.53 -1.05 24.43
CA GLU A 165 24.51 -1.49 25.38
C GLU A 165 25.14 -2.17 26.61
N GLU A 166 26.16 -3.00 26.41
CA GLU A 166 26.92 -3.66 27.49
C GLU A 166 27.71 -2.65 28.34
N MET A 167 28.27 -1.61 27.71
CA MET A 167 28.97 -0.52 28.39
C MET A 167 28.05 0.48 29.10
N GLY A 168 26.74 0.24 29.13
CA GLY A 168 25.77 1.01 29.92
C GLY A 168 25.02 2.11 29.17
N GLY A 169 25.20 2.22 27.84
CA GLY A 169 24.42 3.05 26.93
C GLY A 169 24.31 4.55 27.26
N PRO A 170 23.73 5.37 26.37
CA PRO A 170 23.34 6.73 26.73
C PRO A 170 22.18 6.67 27.73
N ALA A 171 22.30 7.37 28.86
CA ALA A 171 21.23 7.48 29.86
C ALA A 171 19.92 7.90 29.18
N LYS A 172 18.88 7.04 29.24
CA LYS A 172 17.55 7.36 28.70
C LYS A 172 17.07 8.65 29.33
N LYS A 173 16.97 9.74 28.55
CA LYS A 173 16.26 10.95 28.97
C LYS A 173 14.82 10.53 29.26
N LYS A 174 14.39 10.66 30.53
CA LYS A 174 12.99 10.52 30.91
C LYS A 174 12.21 11.62 30.17
N SER A 175 11.35 11.21 29.25
CA SER A 175 10.26 12.04 28.70
C SER A 175 9.09 12.05 29.67
#